data_AF-A0A5P6PA83-F1
#
_entry.id   AF-A0A5P6PA83-F1
#
_cell.length_a   1.000
_cell.length_b   1.000
_cell.length_c   1.000
_cell.angle_alpha   90.00
_cell.angle_beta   90.00
_cell.angle_gamma   90.00
#
_symmetry.space_group_name_H-M   'P 1'
#
loop_
_entity.id
_entity.type
_entity.pdbx_description
1 polymer ?
#
loop_
_entity_poly.entity_id
_entity_poly.type
_entity_poly.pdbx_seq_one_letter_code
_entity_poly.pdbx_strand_id
1 'polypeptide(L)'
;MRPNGRHTAGASQLSAIRVWAICLLLLSAVAINPTPARAAPSQATATTHVYLLRGVLNIFSLGLDTIGSRLEAQGIPVTVANFVSWSSLANEAAAAYKAGRIKTIVLVGHSSGATALPDMIAKLNQLGVPVKLAIGLDSVFKTKLTTGAERYINIYIGDGPGEPVKRADGFRGKLDNVDVRGTGVGHISIDKNEAIQRRVIAEIDAAIMRSRAPAAPVAEPRAPRQARSAAATAPARN
;
A
#
# COMPACT_ATOMS: atom_id res chain seq x y z
N MET A 1 65.35 57.35 -70.37
CA MET A 1 65.82 55.95 -70.26
C MET A 1 65.16 55.26 -69.06
N ARG A 2 65.15 53.92 -69.05
CA ARG A 2 64.79 52.96 -67.99
C ARG A 2 65.57 53.16 -66.64
N PRO A 3 65.32 52.39 -65.55
CA PRO A 3 64.04 51.85 -64.99
C PRO A 3 64.02 51.72 -63.42
N ASN A 4 62.99 51.00 -62.90
CA ASN A 4 62.92 50.25 -61.61
C ASN A 4 62.83 51.04 -60.27
N GLY A 5 62.02 50.60 -59.28
CA GLY A 5 60.98 49.57 -59.29
C GLY A 5 60.48 49.13 -57.90
N ARG A 6 59.22 48.63 -57.84
CA ARG A 6 58.56 47.81 -56.79
C ARG A 6 58.43 48.36 -55.36
N HIS A 7 57.18 48.46 -54.88
CA HIS A 7 56.58 47.57 -53.87
C HIS A 7 55.14 48.04 -53.56
N THR A 8 54.17 47.13 -53.50
CA THR A 8 52.79 47.43 -53.12
C THR A 8 52.24 46.39 -52.14
N ALA A 9 51.74 46.90 -51.01
CA ALA A 9 50.52 46.55 -50.27
C ALA A 9 50.12 45.06 -50.11
N GLY A 10 49.66 44.62 -48.93
CA GLY A 10 49.44 45.34 -47.66
C GLY A 10 48.42 44.60 -46.80
N ALA A 11 48.19 45.10 -45.56
CA ALA A 11 47.13 44.67 -44.64
C ALA A 11 47.17 43.18 -44.18
N SER A 12 46.54 42.75 -43.07
CA SER A 12 46.18 43.42 -41.80
C SER A 12 45.63 42.36 -40.83
N GLN A 13 45.89 42.53 -39.52
CA GLN A 13 45.10 41.96 -38.40
C GLN A 13 44.94 40.42 -38.24
N LEU A 14 45.49 39.95 -37.11
CA LEU A 14 44.89 39.05 -36.10
C LEU A 14 44.58 37.56 -36.37
N SER A 15 44.93 36.78 -35.34
CA SER A 15 44.32 35.51 -34.89
C SER A 15 44.47 34.25 -35.74
N ALA A 16 45.44 33.39 -35.39
CA ALA A 16 45.18 31.95 -35.17
C ALA A 16 46.33 31.21 -34.44
N ILE A 17 45.97 30.53 -33.34
CA ILE A 17 46.23 29.10 -33.04
C ILE A 17 47.53 28.45 -33.58
N ARG A 18 48.40 27.88 -32.71
CA ARG A 18 48.78 26.42 -32.68
C ARG A 18 49.99 26.05 -31.78
N VAL A 19 49.82 24.94 -31.04
CA VAL A 19 50.79 23.84 -30.73
C VAL A 19 52.03 24.20 -29.87
N TRP A 20 52.16 23.76 -28.60
CA TRP A 20 52.40 22.42 -28.00
C TRP A 20 53.88 21.97 -27.89
N ALA A 21 54.39 21.86 -26.65
CA ALA A 21 55.45 20.95 -26.14
C ALA A 21 55.58 21.20 -24.61
N ILE A 22 55.02 20.38 -23.71
CA ILE A 22 55.57 19.14 -23.13
C ILE A 22 57.02 19.26 -22.63
N CYS A 23 57.23 19.16 -21.30
CA CYS A 23 58.14 18.19 -20.67
C CYS A 23 58.19 18.30 -19.13
N LEU A 24 58.38 17.12 -18.48
CA LEU A 24 58.62 16.88 -17.04
C LEU A 24 57.36 17.08 -16.13
N LEU A 25 57.04 16.25 -15.12
CA LEU A 25 57.57 14.93 -14.68
C LEU A 25 56.49 14.05 -13.99
N LEU A 26 56.46 12.77 -14.38
CA LEU A 26 56.26 11.48 -13.66
C LEU A 26 55.67 11.36 -12.22
N LEU A 27 55.13 10.15 -11.96
CA LEU A 27 54.50 9.60 -10.72
C LEU A 27 53.10 10.20 -10.42
N SER A 28 52.00 9.45 -10.31
CA SER A 28 51.83 8.02 -9.96
C SER A 28 50.60 7.40 -10.64
N ALA A 29 50.76 6.24 -11.28
CA ALA A 29 49.64 5.46 -11.82
C ALA A 29 49.05 4.54 -10.73
N VAL A 30 48.20 5.08 -9.85
CA VAL A 30 47.30 4.25 -9.05
C VAL A 30 46.22 3.71 -9.98
N ALA A 31 46.25 2.42 -10.28
CA ALA A 31 45.17 1.73 -10.96
C ALA A 31 43.95 1.65 -10.02
N ILE A 32 43.15 2.72 -9.98
CA ILE A 32 41.83 2.71 -9.35
C ILE A 32 40.94 1.84 -10.23
N ASN A 33 40.95 0.53 -9.98
CA ASN A 33 39.96 -0.37 -10.55
C ASN A 33 38.57 0.17 -10.13
N PRO A 34 37.71 0.59 -11.07
CA PRO A 34 36.34 0.90 -10.73
C PRO A 34 35.63 -0.42 -10.48
N THR A 35 35.77 -0.97 -9.26
CA THR A 35 34.81 -1.96 -8.78
C THR A 35 33.45 -1.29 -8.88
N PRO A 36 32.52 -1.79 -9.71
CA PRO A 36 31.18 -1.25 -9.72
C PRO A 36 30.64 -1.50 -8.32
N ALA A 37 30.46 -0.43 -7.56
CA ALA A 37 29.72 -0.48 -6.32
C ALA A 37 28.31 -0.93 -6.70
N ARG A 38 28.08 -2.25 -6.65
CA ARG A 38 26.78 -2.86 -6.75
C ARG A 38 26.04 -2.35 -5.53
N ALA A 39 25.39 -1.20 -5.68
CA ALA A 39 24.39 -0.75 -4.75
C ALA A 39 23.50 -1.97 -4.53
N ALA A 40 23.53 -2.51 -3.30
CA ALA A 40 22.56 -3.50 -2.91
C ALA A 40 21.21 -2.89 -3.30
N PRO A 41 20.32 -3.61 -4.01
CA PRO A 41 19.02 -3.05 -4.32
C PRO A 41 18.46 -2.62 -2.98
N SER A 42 18.23 -1.31 -2.83
CA SER A 42 17.48 -0.80 -1.69
C SER A 42 16.19 -1.59 -1.73
N GLN A 43 16.05 -2.53 -0.80
CA GLN A 43 14.81 -3.26 -0.64
C GLN A 43 13.84 -2.20 -0.13
N ALA A 44 13.21 -1.48 -1.06
CA ALA A 44 12.17 -0.52 -0.79
C ALA A 44 11.19 -1.25 0.13
N THR A 45 11.18 -0.87 1.40
CA THR A 45 10.85 -1.79 2.50
C THR A 45 9.40 -2.21 2.38
N ALA A 46 9.17 -3.34 1.73
CA ALA A 46 7.92 -3.62 1.02
C ALA A 46 6.69 -3.31 1.88
N THR A 47 5.97 -2.26 1.51
CA THR A 47 5.12 -1.52 2.44
C THR A 47 3.72 -2.09 2.52
N THR A 48 2.94 -1.56 3.46
CA THR A 48 1.48 -1.49 3.27
C THR A 48 1.17 -0.48 2.16
N HIS A 49 0.08 -0.68 1.44
CA HIS A 49 -0.49 0.31 0.53
C HIS A 49 -2.00 0.39 0.76
N VAL A 50 -2.53 1.60 0.83
CA VAL A 50 -3.96 1.86 1.07
C VAL A 50 -4.61 2.40 -0.20
N TYR A 51 -5.66 1.73 -0.68
CA TYR A 51 -6.46 2.19 -1.83
C TYR A 51 -7.77 2.81 -1.32
N LEU A 52 -8.00 4.09 -1.63
CA LEU A 52 -9.18 4.85 -1.21
C LEU A 52 -10.09 5.08 -2.44
N LEU A 53 -11.22 4.39 -2.50
CA LEU A 53 -12.18 4.48 -3.60
C LEU A 53 -13.29 5.49 -3.30
N ARG A 54 -13.31 6.58 -4.08
CA ARG A 54 -14.37 7.61 -4.09
C ARG A 54 -15.61 7.11 -4.83
N GLY A 55 -16.78 7.57 -4.41
CA GLY A 55 -18.06 7.31 -5.07
C GLY A 55 -18.28 8.06 -6.40
N VAL A 56 -19.52 8.03 -6.89
CA VAL A 56 -19.97 8.74 -8.10
C VAL A 56 -19.62 10.24 -8.06
N LEU A 57 -19.27 10.79 -9.23
CA LEU A 57 -18.84 12.18 -9.48
C LEU A 57 -17.58 12.67 -8.72
N ASN A 58 -16.90 11.85 -7.90
CA ASN A 58 -15.71 12.19 -7.09
C ASN A 58 -15.90 13.29 -6.02
N ILE A 59 -16.82 14.25 -6.20
CA ILE A 59 -17.02 15.42 -5.33
C ILE A 59 -17.59 15.08 -3.95
N PHE A 60 -18.28 13.95 -3.81
CA PHE A 60 -18.92 13.58 -2.55
C PHE A 60 -17.99 12.89 -1.54
N SER A 61 -16.78 12.52 -1.94
CA SER A 61 -15.88 11.66 -1.13
C SER A 61 -14.57 12.36 -0.68
N LEU A 62 -14.58 13.70 -0.58
CA LEU A 62 -13.39 14.50 -0.23
C LEU A 62 -12.81 14.19 1.17
N GLY A 63 -13.58 13.58 2.07
CA GLY A 63 -13.07 13.10 3.35
C GLY A 63 -12.09 11.93 3.20
N LEU A 64 -12.16 11.17 2.09
CA LEU A 64 -11.12 10.21 1.74
C LEU A 64 -9.79 10.89 1.41
N ASP A 65 -9.79 12.12 0.90
CA ASP A 65 -8.55 12.88 0.69
C ASP A 65 -7.94 13.31 2.03
N THR A 66 -8.76 13.73 2.99
CA THR A 66 -8.32 14.02 4.36
C THR A 66 -7.74 12.77 5.05
N ILE A 67 -8.39 11.60 4.89
CA ILE A 67 -7.85 10.32 5.38
C ILE A 67 -6.53 10.00 4.66
N GLY A 68 -6.46 10.17 3.34
CA GLY A 68 -5.27 9.95 2.52
C GLY A 68 -4.08 10.76 3.00
N SER A 69 -4.21 12.09 3.09
CA SER A 69 -3.12 12.95 3.55
C SER A 69 -2.68 12.68 5.00
N ARG A 70 -3.59 12.23 5.88
CA ARG A 70 -3.23 11.79 7.25
C ARG A 70 -2.39 10.52 7.24
N LEU A 71 -2.73 9.54 6.41
CA LEU A 71 -1.96 8.30 6.23
C LEU A 71 -0.60 8.57 5.56
N GLU A 72 -0.56 9.44 4.54
CA GLU A 72 0.68 9.85 3.87
C GLU A 72 1.63 10.58 4.84
N ALA A 73 1.10 11.43 5.74
CA ALA A 73 1.86 12.06 6.82
C ALA A 73 2.41 11.06 7.85
N GLN A 74 1.81 9.87 7.99
CA GLN A 74 2.35 8.74 8.77
C GLN A 74 3.37 7.89 7.97
N GLY A 75 3.68 8.26 6.72
CA GLY A 75 4.56 7.51 5.83
C GLY A 75 3.91 6.24 5.24
N ILE A 76 2.58 6.17 5.22
CA ILE A 76 1.81 5.06 4.62
C ILE A 76 1.46 5.44 3.18
N PRO A 77 1.92 4.70 2.15
CA PRO A 77 1.54 4.95 0.76
C PRO A 77 0.04 4.79 0.51
N VAL A 78 -0.55 5.78 -0.17
CA VAL A 78 -1.97 5.84 -0.51
C VAL A 78 -2.17 5.94 -2.03
N THR A 79 -3.30 5.46 -2.53
CA THR A 79 -3.83 5.84 -3.84
C THR A 79 -5.30 6.18 -3.71
N VAL A 80 -5.67 7.43 -3.98
CA VAL A 80 -7.07 7.87 -4.05
C VAL A 80 -7.53 7.82 -5.50
N ALA A 81 -8.66 7.17 -5.76
CA ALA A 81 -9.18 6.97 -7.11
C ALA A 81 -10.71 6.94 -7.13
N ASN A 82 -11.31 7.07 -8.32
CA ASN A 82 -12.73 6.82 -8.50
C ASN A 82 -13.03 5.31 -8.47
N PHE A 83 -14.21 4.93 -7.97
CA PHE A 83 -14.64 3.53 -7.93
C PHE A 83 -14.56 2.81 -9.29
N VAL A 84 -14.77 3.49 -10.43
CA VAL A 84 -14.66 2.85 -11.77
C VAL A 84 -13.28 2.25 -12.04
N SER A 85 -12.23 2.71 -11.35
CA SER A 85 -10.86 2.21 -11.45
C SER A 85 -10.60 0.93 -10.63
N TRP A 86 -11.59 0.39 -9.89
CA TRP A 86 -11.40 -0.78 -9.01
C TRP A 86 -10.71 -1.96 -9.70
N SER A 87 -11.05 -2.20 -10.97
CA SER A 87 -10.58 -3.34 -11.74
C SER A 87 -9.12 -3.16 -12.21
N SER A 88 -8.72 -1.96 -12.64
CA SER A 88 -7.32 -1.68 -12.99
C SER A 88 -6.44 -1.64 -11.74
N LEU A 89 -6.90 -1.00 -10.67
CA LEU A 89 -6.19 -0.94 -9.39
C LEU A 89 -5.98 -2.33 -8.79
N ALA A 90 -6.93 -3.26 -8.91
CA ALA A 90 -6.73 -4.65 -8.50
C ALA A 90 -5.60 -5.34 -9.28
N ASN A 91 -5.48 -5.09 -10.59
CA ASN A 91 -4.39 -5.62 -11.41
C ASN A 91 -3.04 -5.01 -11.00
N GLU A 92 -2.98 -3.69 -10.82
CA GLU A 92 -1.77 -2.96 -10.43
C GLU A 92 -1.28 -3.35 -9.04
N ALA A 93 -2.20 -3.42 -8.05
CA ALA A 93 -1.93 -3.87 -6.70
C ALA A 93 -1.43 -5.32 -6.69
N ALA A 94 -2.03 -6.20 -7.47
CA ALA A 94 -1.59 -7.59 -7.58
C ALA A 94 -0.21 -7.72 -8.24
N ALA A 95 0.09 -6.93 -9.27
CA ALA A 95 1.40 -6.89 -9.90
C ALA A 95 2.47 -6.33 -8.95
N ALA A 96 2.17 -5.29 -8.18
CA ALA A 96 3.05 -4.72 -7.17
C ALA A 96 3.28 -5.67 -5.98
N TYR A 97 2.26 -6.42 -5.56
CA TYR A 97 2.37 -7.47 -4.54
C TYR A 97 3.27 -8.62 -5.01
N LYS A 98 3.04 -9.15 -6.22
CA LYS A 98 3.85 -10.23 -6.82
C LYS A 98 5.30 -9.81 -7.10
N ALA A 99 5.53 -8.54 -7.42
CA ALA A 99 6.87 -7.96 -7.52
C ALA A 99 7.54 -7.67 -6.16
N GLY A 100 6.88 -8.00 -5.03
CA GLY A 100 7.41 -7.77 -3.69
C GLY A 100 7.51 -6.29 -3.29
N ARG A 101 6.86 -5.37 -4.02
CA ARG A 101 6.84 -3.92 -3.71
C ARG A 101 5.81 -3.59 -2.63
N ILE A 102 4.70 -4.31 -2.60
CA ILE A 102 3.64 -4.22 -1.59
C ILE A 102 3.57 -5.55 -0.85
N LYS A 103 3.46 -5.54 0.49
CA LYS A 103 3.24 -6.76 1.31
C LYS A 103 1.89 -6.78 2.01
N THR A 104 1.17 -5.67 2.05
CA THR A 104 -0.13 -5.59 2.73
C THR A 104 -1.02 -4.62 1.95
N ILE A 105 -2.15 -5.12 1.48
CA ILE A 105 -3.16 -4.31 0.78
C ILE A 105 -4.30 -4.02 1.75
N VAL A 106 -4.65 -2.74 1.84
CA VAL A 106 -5.79 -2.23 2.59
C VAL A 106 -6.68 -1.46 1.63
N LEU A 107 -7.99 -1.66 1.73
CA LEU A 107 -8.98 -0.98 0.90
C LEU A 107 -9.93 -0.16 1.78
N VAL A 108 -10.26 1.05 1.36
CA VAL A 108 -11.36 1.83 1.94
C VAL A 108 -12.20 2.35 0.78
N GLY A 109 -13.52 2.33 0.92
CA GLY A 109 -14.43 2.85 -0.08
C GLY A 109 -15.54 3.66 0.56
N HIS A 110 -15.99 4.71 -0.12
CA HIS A 110 -17.16 5.49 0.27
C HIS A 110 -18.24 5.44 -0.82
N SER A 111 -19.51 5.28 -0.43
CA SER A 111 -20.64 5.28 -1.38
C SER A 111 -20.45 4.20 -2.46
N SER A 112 -20.47 4.54 -3.75
CA SER A 112 -20.17 3.60 -4.84
C SER A 112 -18.76 2.99 -4.77
N GLY A 113 -17.82 3.66 -4.09
CA GLY A 113 -16.51 3.10 -3.78
C GLY A 113 -16.57 1.98 -2.73
N ALA A 114 -17.47 2.10 -1.74
CA ALA A 114 -17.76 1.00 -0.81
C ALA A 114 -18.46 -0.16 -1.53
N THR A 115 -19.37 0.14 -2.47
CA THR A 115 -20.01 -0.86 -3.33
C THR A 115 -19.00 -1.66 -4.16
N ALA A 116 -17.92 -1.03 -4.65
CA ALA A 116 -16.91 -1.70 -5.47
C ALA A 116 -15.94 -2.60 -4.67
N LEU A 117 -15.94 -2.55 -3.33
CA LEU A 117 -15.00 -3.31 -2.51
C LEU A 117 -15.13 -4.84 -2.66
N PRO A 118 -16.32 -5.47 -2.63
CA PRO A 118 -16.44 -6.91 -2.81
C PRO A 118 -15.86 -7.41 -4.13
N ASP A 119 -16.06 -6.66 -5.23
CA ASP A 119 -15.53 -7.01 -6.55
C ASP A 119 -14.00 -6.86 -6.63
N MET A 120 -13.46 -5.78 -6.04
CA MET A 120 -12.02 -5.59 -5.93
C MET A 120 -11.35 -6.68 -5.06
N ILE A 121 -11.97 -7.05 -3.95
CA ILE A 121 -11.52 -8.15 -3.07
C ILE A 121 -11.57 -9.48 -3.83
N ALA A 122 -12.68 -9.79 -4.51
CA ALA A 122 -12.83 -11.02 -5.29
C ALA A 122 -11.78 -11.14 -6.38
N LYS A 123 -11.51 -10.05 -7.12
CA LYS A 123 -10.46 -10.02 -8.14
C LYS A 123 -9.05 -10.17 -7.56
N LEU A 124 -8.74 -9.51 -6.44
CA LEU A 124 -7.45 -9.71 -5.76
C LEU A 124 -7.27 -11.15 -5.26
N ASN A 125 -8.30 -11.74 -4.66
CA ASN A 125 -8.31 -13.14 -4.22
C ASN A 125 -8.13 -14.10 -5.41
N GLN A 126 -8.82 -13.90 -6.53
CA GLN A 126 -8.63 -14.67 -7.78
C GLN A 126 -7.20 -14.56 -8.33
N LEU A 127 -6.57 -13.38 -8.19
CA LEU A 127 -5.17 -13.17 -8.58
C LEU A 127 -4.16 -13.76 -7.58
N GLY A 128 -4.61 -14.42 -6.50
CA GLY A 128 -3.77 -15.03 -5.46
C GLY A 128 -3.22 -14.01 -4.45
N VAL A 129 -3.89 -12.87 -4.26
CA VAL A 129 -3.41 -11.74 -3.46
C VAL A 129 -4.37 -11.46 -2.29
N PRO A 130 -3.91 -11.53 -1.03
CA PRO A 130 -4.76 -11.32 0.14
C PRO A 130 -5.02 -9.83 0.39
N VAL A 131 -6.25 -9.52 0.82
CA VAL A 131 -6.62 -8.21 1.36
C VAL A 131 -6.60 -8.29 2.89
N LYS A 132 -5.81 -7.44 3.54
CA LYS A 132 -5.63 -7.46 5.01
C LYS A 132 -6.80 -6.82 5.74
N LEU A 133 -7.32 -5.74 5.18
CA LEU A 133 -8.41 -4.95 5.72
C LEU A 133 -9.18 -4.30 4.58
N ALA A 134 -10.51 -4.35 4.66
CA ALA A 134 -11.40 -3.56 3.83
C ALA A 134 -12.36 -2.77 4.74
N ILE A 135 -12.56 -1.48 4.47
CA ILE A 135 -13.54 -0.65 5.19
C ILE A 135 -14.51 0.00 4.20
N GLY A 136 -15.78 -0.40 4.26
CA GLY A 136 -16.86 0.27 3.54
C GLY A 136 -17.46 1.38 4.39
N LEU A 137 -17.59 2.57 3.81
CA LEU A 137 -18.35 3.70 4.34
C LEU A 137 -19.62 3.86 3.50
N ASP A 138 -20.76 3.45 4.08
CA ASP A 138 -22.12 3.63 3.59
C ASP A 138 -22.31 3.27 2.09
N SER A 139 -22.20 1.99 1.75
CA SER A 139 -22.42 1.49 0.38
C SER A 139 -23.83 1.81 -0.12
N VAL A 140 -23.94 2.38 -1.33
CA VAL A 140 -25.25 2.72 -1.95
C VAL A 140 -25.97 1.55 -2.62
N PHE A 141 -25.33 0.38 -2.68
CA PHE A 141 -25.95 -0.86 -3.14
C PHE A 141 -25.71 -2.01 -2.17
N LYS A 142 -26.61 -3.00 -2.25
CA LYS A 142 -26.53 -4.27 -1.51
C LYS A 142 -25.23 -4.99 -1.85
N THR A 143 -24.46 -5.34 -0.84
CA THR A 143 -23.12 -5.92 -0.99
C THR A 143 -23.03 -7.28 -0.30
N LYS A 144 -22.55 -8.28 -1.05
CA LYS A 144 -22.35 -9.65 -0.57
C LYS A 144 -20.88 -10.03 -0.74
N LEU A 145 -20.22 -10.41 0.34
CA LEU A 145 -18.83 -10.88 0.32
C LEU A 145 -18.79 -12.35 -0.09
N THR A 146 -18.50 -12.60 -1.37
CA THR A 146 -18.26 -13.93 -1.95
C THR A 146 -16.89 -14.49 -1.57
N THR A 147 -15.93 -13.62 -1.27
CA THR A 147 -14.55 -13.93 -0.92
C THR A 147 -14.06 -13.00 0.20
N GLY A 148 -12.80 -13.15 0.64
CA GLY A 148 -12.33 -12.64 1.92
C GLY A 148 -11.30 -11.52 1.84
N ALA A 149 -11.55 -10.44 2.60
CA ALA A 149 -10.47 -9.79 3.33
C ALA A 149 -10.30 -10.50 4.69
N GLU A 150 -9.11 -10.49 5.29
CA GLU A 150 -8.93 -11.02 6.65
C GLU A 150 -9.90 -10.35 7.64
N ARG A 151 -10.17 -9.06 7.45
CA ARG A 151 -11.25 -8.32 8.10
C ARG A 151 -11.91 -7.34 7.14
N TYR A 152 -13.24 -7.35 7.10
CA TYR A 152 -14.07 -6.34 6.47
C TYR A 152 -14.85 -5.58 7.57
N ILE A 153 -14.87 -4.26 7.51
CA ILE A 153 -15.66 -3.41 8.41
C ILE A 153 -16.64 -2.61 7.55
N ASN A 154 -17.94 -2.83 7.75
CA ASN A 154 -18.99 -2.04 7.11
C ASN A 154 -19.50 -1.00 8.11
N ILE A 155 -19.18 0.27 7.88
CA ILE A 155 -19.71 1.40 8.65
C ILE A 155 -20.83 2.01 7.80
N TYR A 156 -22.08 1.85 8.21
CA TYR A 156 -23.25 2.17 7.39
C TYR A 156 -24.32 2.91 8.21
N ILE A 157 -25.19 3.63 7.52
CA ILE A 157 -26.31 4.36 8.12
C ILE A 157 -27.57 3.54 7.82
N GLY A 158 -28.08 2.78 8.79
CA GLY A 158 -29.10 1.75 8.53
C GLY A 158 -30.54 2.26 8.28
N ASP A 159 -30.74 3.58 8.25
CA ASP A 159 -31.91 4.29 7.73
C ASP A 159 -31.58 5.17 6.50
N GLY A 160 -30.33 5.13 6.04
CA GLY A 160 -29.83 5.76 4.82
C GLY A 160 -29.76 4.77 3.64
N PRO A 161 -28.85 5.00 2.67
CA PRO A 161 -28.67 4.10 1.54
C PRO A 161 -27.90 2.81 1.90
N GLY A 162 -27.19 2.80 3.03
CA GLY A 162 -26.41 1.66 3.50
C GLY A 162 -27.24 0.55 4.15
N GLU A 163 -26.85 -0.70 3.90
CA GLU A 163 -27.39 -1.88 4.59
C GLU A 163 -26.25 -2.74 5.18
N PRO A 164 -26.56 -3.67 6.12
CA PRO A 164 -25.57 -4.63 6.60
C PRO A 164 -25.04 -5.50 5.46
N VAL A 165 -23.72 -5.52 5.27
CA VAL A 165 -23.03 -6.43 4.35
C VAL A 165 -23.33 -7.87 4.76
N LYS A 166 -23.61 -8.72 3.76
CA LYS A 166 -23.88 -10.16 3.97
C LYS A 166 -22.68 -11.00 3.57
N ARG A 167 -22.45 -12.09 4.31
CA ARG A 167 -21.46 -13.12 3.95
C ARG A 167 -22.08 -14.06 2.92
N ALA A 168 -21.30 -14.54 1.97
CA ALA A 168 -21.63 -15.73 1.19
C ALA A 168 -21.24 -17.00 1.94
N ASP A 169 -21.82 -18.12 1.52
CA ASP A 169 -21.38 -19.44 1.94
C ASP A 169 -19.91 -19.64 1.57
N GLY A 170 -19.10 -20.13 2.51
CA GLY A 170 -17.66 -20.25 2.33
C GLY A 170 -16.83 -18.97 2.54
N PHE A 171 -17.44 -17.83 2.92
CA PHE A 171 -16.67 -16.62 3.28
C PHE A 171 -15.64 -16.90 4.39
N ARG A 172 -14.39 -16.51 4.16
CA ARG A 172 -13.28 -16.62 5.11
C ARG A 172 -12.84 -15.22 5.54
N GLY A 173 -12.70 -15.01 6.85
CA GLY A 173 -12.31 -13.73 7.44
C GLY A 173 -13.29 -13.26 8.52
N LYS A 174 -13.07 -12.05 9.02
CA LYS A 174 -13.99 -11.35 9.93
C LYS A 174 -14.82 -10.34 9.14
N LEU A 175 -16.10 -10.20 9.47
CA LEU A 175 -16.95 -9.12 8.99
C LEU A 175 -17.65 -8.50 10.19
N ASP A 176 -17.41 -7.20 10.38
CA ASP A 176 -18.05 -6.37 11.40
C ASP A 176 -19.02 -5.41 10.69
N ASN A 177 -20.30 -5.48 11.02
CA ASN A 177 -21.30 -4.49 10.60
C ASN A 177 -21.50 -3.48 11.74
N VAL A 178 -21.41 -2.19 11.43
CA VAL A 178 -21.50 -1.08 12.37
C VAL A 178 -22.53 -0.08 11.85
N ASP A 179 -23.72 -0.09 12.44
CA ASP A 179 -24.70 0.98 12.22
C ASP A 179 -24.24 2.25 12.94
N VAL A 180 -24.23 3.39 12.26
CA VAL A 180 -23.93 4.72 12.82
C VAL A 180 -25.14 5.65 12.80
N ARG A 181 -26.34 5.11 12.60
CA ARG A 181 -27.62 5.82 12.79
C ARG A 181 -27.67 6.56 14.13
N GLY A 182 -28.28 7.74 14.14
CA GLY A 182 -28.42 8.58 15.33
C GLY A 182 -27.17 9.38 15.73
N THR A 183 -26.02 9.19 15.06
CA THR A 183 -24.78 9.97 15.34
C THR A 183 -24.76 11.37 14.69
N GLY A 184 -25.84 11.78 14.01
CA GLY A 184 -25.91 13.03 13.25
C GLY A 184 -25.12 13.02 11.92
N VAL A 185 -24.56 11.88 11.55
CA VAL A 185 -23.84 11.67 10.29
C VAL A 185 -24.81 11.29 9.17
N GLY A 186 -24.63 11.89 7.99
CA GLY A 186 -25.37 11.54 6.77
C GLY A 186 -24.45 10.96 5.70
N HIS A 187 -25.03 10.40 4.65
CA HIS A 187 -24.29 9.74 3.55
C HIS A 187 -23.11 10.59 3.04
N ILE A 188 -23.34 11.87 2.75
CA ILE A 188 -22.31 12.77 2.18
C ILE A 188 -21.30 13.28 3.24
N SER A 189 -21.54 13.06 4.54
CA SER A 189 -20.67 13.54 5.62
C SER A 189 -19.94 12.43 6.40
N ILE A 190 -20.22 11.15 6.15
CA ILE A 190 -19.60 10.01 6.86
C ILE A 190 -18.09 9.92 6.67
N ASP A 191 -17.60 10.18 5.47
CA ASP A 191 -16.17 10.26 5.14
C ASP A 191 -15.48 11.48 5.75
N LYS A 192 -16.24 12.54 6.07
CA LYS A 192 -15.76 13.83 6.61
C LYS A 192 -15.85 13.91 8.13
N ASN A 193 -16.58 12.99 8.78
CA ASN A 193 -16.77 13.01 10.23
C ASN A 193 -15.49 12.59 10.97
N GLU A 194 -14.97 13.45 11.84
CA GLU A 194 -13.71 13.23 12.58
C GLU A 194 -13.68 11.99 13.49
N ALA A 195 -14.82 11.53 14.02
CA ALA A 195 -14.86 10.30 14.78
C ALA A 195 -14.74 9.07 13.86
N ILE A 196 -15.38 9.11 12.68
CA ILE A 196 -15.27 8.07 11.66
C ILE A 196 -13.85 8.06 11.06
N GLN A 197 -13.30 9.20 10.68
CA GLN A 197 -11.93 9.29 10.13
C GLN A 197 -10.88 8.74 11.10
N ARG A 198 -10.91 9.15 12.38
CA ARG A 198 -10.00 8.62 13.40
C ARG A 198 -10.16 7.11 13.59
N ARG A 199 -11.38 6.58 13.53
CA ARG A 199 -11.63 5.14 13.59
C ARG A 199 -11.07 4.40 12.38
N VAL A 200 -11.27 4.93 11.16
CA VAL A 200 -10.72 4.36 9.92
C VAL A 200 -9.20 4.27 10.03
N ILE A 201 -8.52 5.37 10.38
CA ILE A 201 -7.06 5.41 10.53
C ILE A 201 -6.58 4.42 11.60
N ALA A 202 -7.21 4.41 12.79
CA ALA A 202 -6.83 3.48 13.86
C ALA A 202 -6.99 1.99 13.47
N GLU A 203 -8.00 1.64 12.67
CA GLU A 203 -8.18 0.28 12.17
C GLU A 203 -7.13 -0.10 11.12
N ILE A 204 -6.69 0.86 10.29
CA ILE A 204 -5.57 0.72 9.34
C ILE A 204 -4.26 0.53 10.10
N ASP A 205 -3.95 1.38 11.08
CA ASP A 205 -2.76 1.27 11.93
C ASP A 205 -2.70 -0.10 12.63
N ALA A 206 -3.83 -0.55 13.20
CA ALA A 206 -3.94 -1.85 13.81
C ALA A 206 -3.77 -3.01 12.80
N ALA A 207 -4.18 -2.84 11.53
CA ALA A 207 -3.95 -3.81 10.48
C ALA A 207 -2.46 -3.89 10.08
N ILE A 208 -1.79 -2.74 9.97
CA ILE A 208 -0.34 -2.64 9.71
C ILE A 208 0.45 -3.31 10.82
N MET A 209 0.11 -3.06 12.09
CA MET A 209 0.79 -3.70 13.22
C MET A 209 0.57 -5.22 13.24
N ARG A 210 -0.62 -5.71 12.90
CA ARG A 210 -0.89 -7.15 12.72
C ARG A 210 -0.18 -7.78 11.52
N SER A 211 0.19 -7.01 10.50
CA SER A 211 1.03 -7.49 9.38
C SER A 211 2.53 -7.56 9.72
N ARG A 212 2.98 -6.80 10.72
CA ARG A 212 4.39 -6.77 11.17
C ARG A 212 4.69 -7.80 12.27
N ALA A 213 3.68 -8.24 13.01
CA ALA A 213 3.83 -9.29 14.01
C ALA A 213 4.31 -10.61 13.35
N PRO A 214 5.31 -11.31 13.91
CA PRO A 214 5.62 -12.67 13.51
C PRO A 214 4.36 -13.53 13.59
N ALA A 215 4.19 -14.47 12.66
CA ALA A 215 3.13 -15.47 12.79
C ALA A 215 3.35 -16.20 14.14
N ALA A 216 2.37 -16.08 15.04
CA ALA A 216 2.44 -16.77 16.32
C ALA A 216 2.63 -18.27 16.04
N PRO A 217 3.57 -18.96 16.72
CA PRO A 217 3.76 -20.38 16.52
C PRO A 217 2.42 -21.07 16.78
N VAL A 218 1.96 -21.84 15.80
CA VAL A 218 0.77 -22.68 15.95
C VAL A 218 1.10 -23.65 17.08
N ALA A 219 0.43 -23.47 18.22
CA ALA A 219 0.59 -24.39 19.33
C ALA A 219 0.17 -25.78 18.85
N GLU A 220 1.13 -26.71 18.78
CA GLU A 220 0.83 -28.10 18.42
C GLU A 220 -0.27 -28.64 19.34
N PRO A 221 -1.17 -29.50 18.84
CA PRO A 221 -2.15 -30.18 19.68
C PRO A 221 -1.43 -30.92 20.80
N ARG A 222 -1.54 -30.37 22.02
CA ARG A 222 -0.89 -30.92 23.22
C ARG A 222 -1.31 -32.38 23.38
N ALA A 223 -0.36 -33.30 23.16
CA ALA A 223 -0.59 -34.72 23.28
C ALA A 223 -1.27 -35.05 24.64
N PRO A 224 -2.24 -35.98 24.67
CA PRO A 224 -3.01 -36.26 25.87
C PRO A 224 -2.08 -36.65 27.01
N ARG A 225 -2.21 -35.92 28.12
CA ARG A 225 -1.40 -36.11 29.33
C ARG A 225 -1.68 -37.51 29.85
N GLN A 226 -0.73 -38.44 29.73
CA GLN A 226 -0.87 -39.80 30.26
C GLN A 226 -1.25 -39.71 31.74
N ALA A 227 -2.40 -40.32 32.09
CA ALA A 227 -2.82 -40.43 33.46
C ALA A 227 -1.80 -41.29 34.22
N ARG A 228 -1.18 -40.74 35.26
CA ARG A 228 -0.34 -41.53 36.16
C ARG A 228 -1.24 -42.49 36.93
N SER A 229 -1.14 -43.78 36.65
CA SER A 229 -1.77 -44.83 37.46
C SER A 229 -1.25 -44.74 38.88
N ALA A 230 -2.11 -44.36 39.82
CA ALA A 230 -1.82 -44.42 41.24
C ALA A 230 -1.97 -45.88 41.70
N ALA A 231 -0.85 -46.61 41.81
CA ALA A 231 -0.83 -47.88 42.51
C ALA A 231 -0.99 -47.61 44.02
N ALA A 232 -2.15 -47.94 44.57
CA ALA A 232 -2.41 -47.82 46.01
C ALA A 232 -1.73 -48.97 46.76
N THR A 233 -0.68 -48.66 47.51
CA THR A 233 -0.05 -49.61 48.43
C THR A 233 -0.94 -49.77 49.67
N ALA A 234 -1.44 -50.99 49.92
CA ALA A 234 -2.19 -51.28 51.14
C ALA A 234 -1.24 -51.42 52.34
N PRO A 235 -1.54 -50.80 53.51
CA PRO A 235 -0.90 -51.14 54.76
C PRO A 235 -1.58 -52.36 55.39
N ALA A 236 -0.79 -53.21 56.05
CA ALA A 236 -1.28 -54.40 56.74
C ALA A 236 -1.35 -54.19 58.26
N ARG A 237 -2.42 -54.73 58.88
CA ARG A 237 -2.56 -55.12 60.31
C ARG A 237 -2.56 -54.00 61.37
N ASN A 238 -3.60 -54.00 62.22
CA ASN A 238 -3.67 -54.95 63.34
C ASN A 238 -5.00 -55.69 63.31
#